data_AF-A0A3D0J3H0-F1
#
_entry.id   AF-A0A3D0J3H0-F1
#
_cell.length_a   1.000
_cell.length_b   1.000
_cell.length_c   1.000
_cell.angle_alpha   90.00
_cell.angle_beta   90.00
_cell.angle_gamma   90.00
#
_symmetry.space_group_name_H-M   'P 1'
#
loop_
_entity.id
_entity.type
_entity.pdbx_description
1 polymer ?
#
loop_
_entity_poly.entity_id
_entity_poly.type
_entity_poly.pdbx_seq_one_letter_code
_entity_poly.pdbx_strand_id
1 'polypeptide(L)'
;MVATAQRFEELHPEVSIQWEKRSLQAFADASMAELADRFDLIIMDHPHTALAATEGLLLPYEDWLPAEFLSDQAANSVGGSHESYRFAGKQWTLATDAATPIATWRPDLKIGRASCRE
;
A
#
# COMPACT_ATOMS: atom_id res chain seq x y z
N MET A 1 -1.28 -11.87 3.94
CA MET A 1 -1.56 -12.18 2.53
C MET A 1 -1.86 -13.66 2.32
N VAL A 2 -0.89 -14.59 2.41
CA VAL A 2 -1.18 -16.03 2.20
C VAL A 2 -2.18 -16.58 3.23
N ALA A 3 -1.93 -16.39 4.53
CA ALA A 3 -2.83 -16.87 5.58
C ALA A 3 -4.22 -16.20 5.54
N THR A 4 -4.27 -14.91 5.21
CA THR A 4 -5.54 -14.17 5.10
C THR A 4 -6.36 -14.65 3.91
N ALA A 5 -5.72 -15.00 2.79
CA ALA A 5 -6.41 -15.55 1.64
C ALA A 5 -6.93 -16.97 1.90
N GLN A 6 -6.13 -17.84 2.51
CA GLN A 6 -6.61 -19.15 2.92
C GLN A 6 -7.85 -19.03 3.82
N ARG A 7 -7.80 -18.12 4.81
CA ARG A 7 -8.95 -17.90 5.69
C ARG A 7 -10.16 -17.36 4.94
N PHE A 8 -9.95 -16.52 3.93
CA PHE A 8 -11.03 -16.00 3.08
C PHE A 8 -11.66 -17.12 2.26
N GLU A 9 -10.87 -17.97 1.60
CA GLU A 9 -11.38 -19.13 0.84
C GLU A 9 -12.15 -20.13 1.73
N GLU A 10 -11.72 -20.35 2.98
CA GLU A 10 -12.46 -21.17 3.95
C GLU A 10 -13.85 -20.61 4.28
N LEU A 11 -13.99 -19.29 4.33
CA LEU A 11 -15.25 -18.59 4.60
C LEU A 11 -16.10 -18.38 3.34
N HIS A 12 -15.46 -18.41 2.17
CA HIS A 12 -16.03 -18.16 0.85
C HIS A 12 -15.59 -19.25 -0.14
N PRO A 13 -16.16 -20.48 -0.05
CA PRO A 13 -15.72 -21.62 -0.84
C PRO A 13 -15.88 -21.45 -2.37
N GLU A 14 -16.67 -20.48 -2.80
CA GLU A 14 -16.86 -20.07 -4.18
C GLU A 14 -15.72 -19.21 -4.75
N VAL A 15 -14.85 -18.68 -3.88
CA VAL A 15 -13.72 -17.83 -4.26
C VAL A 15 -12.43 -18.64 -4.18
N SER A 16 -11.57 -18.48 -5.19
CA SER A 16 -10.20 -18.97 -5.15
C SER A 16 -9.21 -17.83 -5.34
N ILE A 17 -8.16 -17.79 -4.50
CA ILE A 17 -7.14 -16.75 -4.46
C ILE A 17 -5.76 -17.40 -4.66
N GLN A 18 -5.14 -17.11 -5.80
CA GLN A 18 -3.79 -17.57 -6.11
C GLN A 18 -2.77 -16.46 -5.86
N TRP A 19 -1.77 -16.72 -5.01
CA TRP A 19 -0.70 -15.77 -4.72
C TRP A 19 0.56 -16.05 -5.53
N GLU A 20 0.98 -15.07 -6.33
CA GLU A 20 2.30 -15.03 -6.93
C GLU A 20 3.19 -14.02 -6.19
N LYS A 21 4.31 -14.50 -5.62
CA LYS A 21 5.30 -13.63 -4.98
C LYS A 21 6.43 -13.33 -5.96
N ARG A 22 6.90 -12.10 -5.95
CA ARG A 22 8.03 -11.64 -6.77
C ARG A 22 9.18 -11.19 -5.88
N SER A 23 10.39 -11.17 -6.42
CA SER A 23 11.53 -10.55 -5.72
C SER A 23 11.30 -9.05 -5.60
N LEU A 24 11.95 -8.40 -4.62
CA LEU A 24 11.85 -6.95 -4.45
C LEU A 24 12.35 -6.18 -5.69
N GLN A 25 13.37 -6.70 -6.38
CA GLN A 25 13.85 -6.14 -7.64
C GLN A 25 12.78 -6.25 -8.73
N ALA A 26 12.20 -7.43 -8.93
CA ALA A 26 11.14 -7.64 -9.91
C ALA A 26 9.85 -6.88 -9.57
N PHE A 27 9.66 -6.50 -8.31
CA PHE A 27 8.58 -5.61 -7.89
C PHE A 27 8.82 -4.17 -8.34
N ALA A 28 10.08 -3.69 -8.30
CA ALA A 28 10.44 -2.34 -8.74
C ALA A 28 10.50 -2.19 -10.28
N ASP A 29 10.87 -3.26 -11.00
CA ASP A 29 11.14 -3.18 -12.44
C ASP A 29 9.94 -3.53 -13.33
N ALA A 30 8.92 -4.20 -12.80
CA ALA A 30 7.81 -4.70 -13.60
C ALA A 30 6.87 -3.58 -14.09
N SER A 31 6.42 -3.70 -15.34
CA SER A 31 5.41 -2.80 -15.90
C SER A 31 4.05 -3.01 -15.24
N MET A 32 3.43 -1.93 -14.77
CA MET A 32 2.06 -1.99 -14.23
C MET A 32 1.05 -2.49 -15.26
N ALA A 33 1.24 -2.18 -16.56
CA ALA A 33 0.35 -2.63 -17.61
C ALA A 33 0.41 -4.16 -17.81
N GLU A 34 1.61 -4.73 -17.78
CA GLU A 34 1.80 -6.19 -17.87
C GLU A 34 1.22 -6.92 -16.65
N LEU A 35 1.27 -6.28 -15.48
CA LEU A 35 0.67 -6.83 -14.27
C LEU A 35 -0.85 -6.74 -14.30
N ALA A 36 -1.41 -5.61 -14.74
CA ALA A 36 -2.85 -5.40 -14.84
C ALA A 36 -3.52 -6.35 -15.86
N ASP A 37 -2.81 -6.76 -16.91
CA ASP A 37 -3.28 -7.77 -17.86
C ASP A 37 -3.33 -9.20 -17.26
N ARG A 38 -2.47 -9.47 -16.26
CA ARG A 38 -2.27 -10.81 -15.69
C ARG A 38 -2.98 -11.06 -14.36
N PHE A 39 -3.25 -10.02 -13.58
CA PHE A 39 -3.70 -10.14 -12.19
C PHE A 39 -4.90 -9.23 -11.92
N ASP A 40 -5.90 -9.78 -11.22
CA ASP A 40 -7.08 -9.03 -10.78
C ASP A 40 -6.76 -8.06 -9.63
N LEU A 41 -5.80 -8.43 -8.78
CA LEU A 41 -5.35 -7.63 -7.64
C LEU A 41 -3.82 -7.57 -7.62
N ILE A 42 -3.29 -6.37 -7.46
CA ILE A 42 -1.84 -6.10 -7.48
C ILE A 42 -1.45 -5.36 -6.21
N ILE A 43 -0.39 -5.83 -5.56
CA ILE A 43 0.32 -5.04 -4.55
C ILE A 43 1.34 -4.17 -5.25
N MET A 44 1.28 -2.88 -4.95
CA MET A 44 2.13 -1.84 -5.52
C MET A 44 2.49 -0.80 -4.46
N ASP A 45 3.62 -0.14 -4.64
CA ASP A 45 4.09 0.92 -3.74
C ASP A 45 3.63 2.30 -4.22
N HIS A 46 3.59 3.24 -3.29
CA HIS A 46 3.56 4.66 -3.60
C HIS A 46 4.92 5.07 -4.21
N PRO A 47 5.01 5.96 -5.23
CA PRO A 47 3.98 6.89 -5.72
C PRO A 47 3.27 6.51 -7.02
N HIS A 48 3.29 5.25 -7.44
CA HIS A 48 2.86 4.85 -8.79
C HIS A 48 1.34 4.99 -9.07
N THR A 49 0.53 5.21 -8.04
CA THR A 49 -0.94 5.27 -8.11
C THR A 49 -1.46 6.31 -9.10
N ALA A 50 -0.91 7.53 -9.10
CA ALA A 50 -1.39 8.60 -9.98
C ALA A 50 -1.15 8.26 -11.46
N LEU A 51 0.03 7.73 -11.80
CA LEU A 51 0.37 7.35 -13.16
C LEU A 51 -0.53 6.20 -13.64
N ALA A 52 -0.66 5.14 -12.85
CA ALA A 52 -1.48 3.99 -13.20
C ALA A 52 -2.97 4.36 -13.35
N ALA A 53 -3.46 5.30 -12.54
CA ALA A 53 -4.80 5.87 -12.69
C ALA A 53 -4.96 6.64 -14.02
N THR A 54 -3.99 7.49 -14.39
CA THR A 54 -4.04 8.24 -15.67
C THR A 54 -3.94 7.34 -16.90
N GLU A 55 -3.24 6.22 -16.80
CA GLU A 55 -3.12 5.22 -17.87
C GLU A 55 -4.31 4.26 -17.94
N GLY A 56 -5.27 4.37 -17.02
CA GLY A 56 -6.46 3.51 -16.98
C GLY A 56 -6.17 2.07 -16.56
N LEU A 57 -5.07 1.84 -15.83
CA LEU A 57 -4.64 0.51 -15.38
C LEU A 57 -5.27 0.08 -14.05
N LEU A 58 -5.92 1.01 -13.34
CA LEU A 58 -6.56 0.79 -12.06
C LEU A 58 -8.04 1.13 -12.13
N LEU A 59 -8.83 0.51 -11.25
CA LEU A 59 -10.24 0.85 -11.05
C LEU A 59 -10.37 1.81 -9.86
N PRO A 60 -11.14 2.91 -10.00
CA PRO A 60 -11.40 3.82 -8.88
C PRO A 60 -12.38 3.17 -7.89
N TYR A 61 -11.98 3.00 -6.63
CA TYR A 61 -12.77 2.22 -5.67
C TYR A 61 -14.11 2.85 -5.28
N GLU A 62 -14.28 4.17 -5.35
CA GLU A 62 -15.60 4.77 -5.14
C GLU A 62 -16.67 4.25 -6.12
N ASP A 63 -16.28 3.68 -7.26
CA ASP A 63 -17.21 3.15 -8.25
C ASP A 63 -17.56 1.66 -8.00
N TRP A 64 -16.80 0.97 -7.14
CA TRP A 64 -16.88 -0.49 -6.95
C TRP A 64 -17.08 -0.92 -5.49
N LEU A 65 -16.74 -0.08 -4.52
CA LEU A 65 -16.83 -0.39 -3.09
C LEU A 65 -17.86 0.52 -2.39
N PRO A 66 -18.53 0.02 -1.34
CA PRO A 66 -19.45 0.85 -0.54
C PRO A 66 -18.76 2.06 0.07
N ALA A 67 -19.48 3.19 0.10
CA ALA A 67 -18.97 4.41 0.72
C ALA A 67 -18.64 4.21 2.21
N GLU A 68 -19.42 3.40 2.94
CA GLU A 68 -19.11 3.10 4.35
C GLU A 68 -17.78 2.35 4.50
N PHE A 69 -17.43 1.47 3.55
CA PHE A 69 -16.17 0.74 3.59
C PHE A 69 -14.99 1.71 3.42
N LEU A 70 -15.04 2.59 2.42
CA LEU A 70 -13.97 3.58 2.21
C LEU A 70 -13.84 4.55 3.39
N SER A 71 -14.96 4.94 4.00
CA SER A 71 -14.96 5.76 5.21
C SER A 71 -14.32 5.04 6.40
N ASP A 72 -14.59 3.74 6.57
CA ASP A 72 -13.99 2.93 7.63
C ASP A 72 -12.47 2.80 7.43
N GLN A 73 -12.02 2.57 6.19
CA GLN A 73 -10.59 2.54 5.85
C GLN A 73 -9.90 3.88 6.13
N ALA A 74 -10.57 5.01 5.87
CA ALA A 74 -10.03 6.34 6.16
C ALA A 74 -9.90 6.59 7.66
N ALA A 75 -10.95 6.25 8.43
CA ALA A 75 -11.01 6.43 9.87
C ALA A 75 -9.98 5.58 10.64
N ASN A 76 -9.64 4.41 10.10
CA ASN A 76 -8.72 3.45 10.73
C ASN A 76 -7.34 3.42 10.05
N SER A 77 -6.91 4.53 9.47
CA SER A 77 -5.62 4.65 8.78
C SER A 77 -4.48 5.12 9.72
N VAL A 78 -3.24 4.81 9.33
CA VAL A 78 -2.04 5.25 10.07
C VAL A 78 -1.43 6.44 9.35
N GLY A 79 -1.44 7.60 9.99
CA GLY A 79 -0.92 8.83 9.39
C GLY A 79 -1.65 9.16 8.07
N GLY A 80 -0.89 9.57 7.05
CA GLY A 80 -1.43 9.91 5.73
C GLY A 80 -1.58 8.72 4.77
N SER A 81 -1.56 7.47 5.24
CA SER A 81 -1.49 6.28 4.36
C SER A 81 -2.72 6.09 3.49
N HIS A 82 -3.92 6.42 3.97
CA HIS A 82 -5.12 6.37 3.13
C HIS A 82 -5.11 7.47 2.06
N GLU A 83 -4.77 8.69 2.46
CA GLU A 83 -4.75 9.87 1.59
C GLU A 83 -3.67 9.79 0.49
N SER A 84 -2.52 9.15 0.76
CA SER A 84 -1.42 9.02 -0.21
C SER A 84 -1.81 8.27 -1.49
N TYR A 85 -2.93 7.57 -1.47
CA TYR A 85 -3.48 6.81 -2.59
C TYR A 85 -4.72 7.46 -3.23
N ARG A 86 -5.06 8.70 -2.80
CA ARG A 86 -6.10 9.51 -3.43
C ARG A 86 -5.51 10.32 -4.58
N PHE A 87 -6.14 10.23 -5.74
CA PHE A 87 -5.76 11.01 -6.92
C PHE A 87 -7.01 11.39 -7.72
N ALA A 88 -7.05 12.63 -8.23
CA ALA A 88 -8.19 13.16 -8.98
C ALA A 88 -9.56 12.95 -8.29
N GLY A 89 -9.60 13.08 -6.96
CA GLY A 89 -10.84 12.95 -6.17
C GLY A 89 -11.31 11.51 -5.91
N LYS A 90 -10.54 10.50 -6.31
CA LYS A 90 -10.86 9.09 -6.15
C LYS A 90 -9.76 8.34 -5.39
N GLN A 91 -10.14 7.26 -4.71
CA GLN A 91 -9.27 6.28 -4.11
C GLN A 91 -8.96 5.20 -5.15
N TRP A 92 -7.68 4.96 -5.43
CA TRP A 92 -7.28 4.01 -6.47
C TRP A 92 -6.63 2.73 -5.91
N THR A 93 -6.12 2.79 -4.67
CA THR A 93 -5.51 1.66 -3.96
C THR A 93 -5.81 1.75 -2.46
N LEU A 94 -5.72 0.63 -1.74
CA LEU A 94 -5.90 0.58 -0.27
C LEU A 94 -4.53 0.44 0.40
N ALA A 95 -4.32 1.20 1.48
CA ALA A 95 -3.12 1.05 2.30
C ALA A 95 -3.15 -0.29 3.05
N THR A 96 -2.14 -1.13 2.85
CA THR A 96 -1.95 -2.40 3.58
C THR A 96 -0.89 -2.29 4.67
N ASP A 97 0.07 -1.38 4.51
CA ASP A 97 1.07 -1.03 5.50
C ASP A 97 1.40 0.48 5.41
N ALA A 98 2.22 0.96 6.36
CA ALA A 98 2.80 2.29 6.32
C ALA A 98 4.23 2.22 6.84
N ALA A 99 5.14 2.89 6.13
CA ALA A 99 6.54 3.02 6.53
C ALA A 99 6.90 4.51 6.68
N THR A 100 7.59 4.86 7.76
CA THR A 100 8.13 6.21 7.97
C THR A 100 9.55 6.12 8.53
N PRO A 101 10.49 6.92 8.02
CA PRO A 101 11.79 7.06 8.66
C PRO A 101 11.62 7.56 10.10
N ILE A 102 12.36 6.94 11.03
CA ILE A 102 12.47 7.40 12.41
C ILE A 102 13.93 7.58 12.79
N ALA A 103 14.22 8.58 13.61
CA ALA A 103 15.53 8.70 14.22
C ALA A 103 15.65 7.71 15.39
N THR A 104 16.68 6.87 15.36
CA THR A 104 17.04 6.02 16.50
C THR A 104 18.32 6.56 17.15
N TRP A 105 18.47 6.39 18.45
CA TRP A 105 19.65 6.87 19.17
C TRP A 105 20.06 5.88 20.26
N ARG A 106 21.34 5.93 20.66
CA ARG A 106 21.93 5.08 21.71
C ARG A 106 22.06 5.87 23.02
N PRO A 107 21.20 5.62 24.02
CA PRO A 107 21.22 6.38 25.27
C PRO A 107 22.51 6.34 26.06
N ASP A 108 23.18 5.20 26.00
CA ASP A 108 24.45 4.91 26.65
C ASP A 108 25.65 5.61 25.99
N LEU A 109 25.51 6.10 24.76
CA LEU A 109 26.56 6.80 24.03
C LEU A 109 26.43 8.33 24.09
N LYS A 110 25.59 8.87 24.99
CA LYS A 110 25.53 10.31 25.28
C LYS A 110 26.83 10.78 25.92
N ILE A 111 27.81 11.13 25.08
CA ILE A 111 28.95 11.95 25.49
C ILE A 111 28.38 13.35 25.76
N GLY A 112 28.63 13.87 26.97
CA GLY A 112 28.14 15.19 27.40
C GLY A 112 28.45 16.28 26.38
N ARG A 113 27.55 17.28 26.28
CA ARG A 113 27.61 18.40 25.32
C ARG A 113 29.05 18.81 25.03
N ALA A 114 29.50 18.60 23.79
CA ALA A 114 30.63 19.37 23.28
C ALA A 114 30.22 20.84 23.35
N SER A 115 30.91 21.64 24.15
CA SER A 115 30.75 23.09 24.10
C SER A 115 31.11 23.51 22.68
N CYS A 116 30.13 23.95 21.90
CA CYS A 116 30.40 24.72 20.70
C CYS A 116 31.09 25.99 21.20
N ARG A 117 32.41 26.09 21.03
CA ARG A 117 33.10 27.37 21.20
C ARG A 117 32.88 28.15 19.92
N GLU A 118 32.41 29.38 20.10
CA GLU A 118 32.24 30.40 19.06
C GLU A 118 33.54 30.68 18.30
#